data_AF-D7KH93-F1
#
_entry.id   AF-D7KH93-F1
#
_cell.length_a   1.000
_cell.length_b   1.000
_cell.length_c   1.000
_cell.angle_alpha   90.00
_cell.angle_beta   90.00
_cell.angle_gamma   90.00
#
_symmetry.space_group_name_H-M   'P 1'
#
loop_
_entity.id
_entity.type
_entity.pdbx_description
1 polymer ?
#
loop_
_entity_poly.entity_id
_entity_poly.type
_entity_poly.pdbx_seq_one_letter_code
_entity_poly.pdbx_strand_id
1 'polypeptide(L)'
;MAGDGEIFCSLFYGRRGNALFSRSWLPISGELRGILIIIHGLNEHSGRYSQFAKQLNSSNLGVYAMDWIGMKTKYCFFHYSYWIDC
;
A
#
# COMPACT_ATOMS: atom_id res chain seq x y z
N MET A 1 -3.08 -20.97 -7.20
CA MET A 1 -2.97 -20.45 -5.82
C MET A 1 -1.79 -19.48 -5.81
N ALA A 2 -2.04 -18.20 -6.09
CA ALA A 2 -0.99 -17.19 -6.02
C ALA A 2 -0.76 -16.92 -4.53
N GLY A 3 0.41 -17.32 -4.04
CA GLY A 3 0.82 -17.07 -2.66
C GLY A 3 0.64 -15.59 -2.36
N ASP A 4 0.06 -15.32 -1.19
CA ASP A 4 -0.29 -14.02 -0.68
C ASP A 4 0.98 -13.18 -0.65
N GLY A 5 1.21 -12.39 -1.72
CA GLY A 5 2.37 -11.52 -1.85
C GLY A 5 2.60 -10.74 -0.56
N GLU A 6 3.85 -10.61 -0.12
CA GLU A 6 4.14 -9.89 1.12
C GLU A 6 3.62 -8.45 1.03
N ILE A 7 2.73 -8.11 1.95
CA ILE A 7 2.15 -6.77 2.08
C ILE A 7 2.89 -6.07 3.19
N PHE A 8 3.60 -5.00 2.86
CA PHE A 8 4.24 -4.14 3.85
C PHE A 8 3.47 -2.83 3.98
N CYS A 9 3.35 -2.36 5.21
CA CYS A 9 2.80 -1.05 5.52
C CYS A 9 3.90 -0.21 6.18
N SER A 10 4.15 0.98 5.67
CA SER A 10 5.17 1.89 6.17
C SER A 10 4.64 3.31 6.33
N LEU A 11 5.29 4.08 7.20
CA LEU A 11 5.05 5.51 7.37
C LEU A 11 6.29 6.28 6.94
N PHE A 12 6.09 7.24 6.04
CA PHE A 12 7.11 8.19 5.61
C PHE A 12 6.84 9.55 6.24
N TYR A 13 7.82 10.11 6.93
CA TYR A 13 7.68 11.42 7.58
C TYR A 13 8.27 12.51 6.71
N GLY A 14 7.43 13.48 6.35
CA GLY A 14 7.86 14.68 5.65
C GLY A 14 8.56 15.67 6.60
N ARG A 15 9.21 16.68 6.01
CA ARG A 15 9.97 17.71 6.73
C ARG A 15 9.17 18.48 7.80
N ARG A 16 7.83 18.48 7.70
CA ARG A 16 6.93 19.16 8.65
C ARG A 16 6.30 18.21 9.67
N GLY A 17 6.81 16.98 9.81
CA GLY A 17 6.28 15.97 10.72
C GLY A 17 4.97 15.31 10.24
N ASN A 18 4.54 15.61 9.02
CA ASN A 18 3.41 14.95 8.38
C ASN A 18 3.78 13.51 8.00
N ALA A 19 2.95 12.54 8.39
CA ALA A 19 3.15 11.14 8.05
C ALA A 19 2.34 10.76 6.80
N LEU A 20 2.99 10.10 5.85
CA LEU A 20 2.39 9.47 4.68
C LEU A 20 2.35 7.97 4.91
N PHE A 21 1.16 7.40 4.92
CA PHE A 21 0.99 5.96 4.92
C PHE A 21 1.22 5.41 3.53
N SER A 22 2.00 4.35 3.43
CA SER A 22 2.27 3.63 2.21
C SER A 22 2.02 2.15 2.43
N ARG A 23 1.39 1.52 1.45
CA ARG A 23 1.27 0.08 1.32
C ARG A 23 2.08 -0.38 0.12
N SER A 24 2.82 -1.46 0.27
CA SER A 24 3.56 -2.06 -0.83
C SER A 24 3.31 -3.55 -0.94
N TRP A 25 3.29 -4.03 -2.17
CA TRP A 25 3.22 -5.43 -2.53
C TRP A 25 4.46 -5.74 -3.35
N LEU A 26 5.28 -6.68 -2.88
CA LEU A 26 6.48 -7.10 -3.59
C LEU A 26 6.30 -8.54 -4.11
N PRO A 27 6.83 -8.87 -5.30
CA PRO A 27 6.86 -10.24 -5.76
C PRO A 27 7.73 -11.08 -4.81
N ILE A 28 7.23 -12.23 -4.36
CA ILE A 28 7.93 -13.13 -3.42
C ILE A 28 9.12 -13.82 -4.11
N SER A 29 9.04 -14.00 -5.43
CA SER A 29 10.06 -14.67 -6.23
C SER A 29 10.16 -14.04 -7.62
N GLY A 30 11.30 -14.24 -8.27
CA GLY A 30 11.61 -13.65 -9.57
C GLY A 30 12.42 -12.36 -9.48
N GLU A 31 13.00 -11.96 -10.62
CA GLU A 31 13.74 -10.69 -10.73
C GLU A 31 12.74 -9.53 -10.83
N LEU A 32 12.92 -8.51 -9.98
CA LEU A 32 12.09 -7.31 -9.99
C LEU A 32 12.29 -6.55 -11.30
N ARG A 33 11.26 -6.55 -12.15
CA ARG A 33 11.30 -5.94 -13.50
C ARG A 33 11.06 -4.43 -13.49
N GLY A 34 10.47 -3.91 -12.42
CA GLY A 34 10.15 -2.50 -12.29
C GLY A 34 9.26 -2.20 -11.10
N ILE A 35 9.04 -0.91 -10.86
CA ILE A 35 8.20 -0.39 -9.78
C ILE A 35 7.02 0.37 -10.39
N LEU A 36 5.83 0.12 -9.86
CA LEU A 36 4.61 0.86 -10.19
C LEU A 36 4.08 1.55 -8.93
N ILE A 37 3.74 2.84 -9.07
CA ILE A 37 3.18 3.65 -7.99
C ILE A 37 1.72 3.95 -8.31
N ILE A 38 0.82 3.51 -7.45
CA ILE A 38 -0.61 3.79 -7.53
C ILE A 38 -0.88 5.09 -6.77
N ILE A 39 -1.45 6.04 -7.50
CA ILE A 39 -2.03 7.28 -6.96
C ILE A 39 -3.55 7.10 -7.00
N HIS A 40 -4.17 7.00 -5.83
CA HIS A 40 -5.62 6.81 -5.75
C HIS A 40 -6.39 8.13 -5.92
N GLY A 41 -7.68 8.03 -6.29
CA GLY A 41 -8.56 9.18 -6.47
C GLY A 41 -9.15 9.75 -5.18
N LEU A 42 -10.04 10.74 -5.33
CA LEU A 42 -10.77 11.37 -4.22
C LEU A 42 -11.61 10.33 -3.44
N ASN A 43 -11.54 10.35 -2.11
CA ASN A 43 -12.26 9.44 -1.20
C ASN A 43 -11.87 7.95 -1.27
N GLU A 44 -10.83 7.60 -2.02
CA GLU A 44 -10.27 6.25 -2.04
C GLU A 44 -9.15 6.07 -1.00
N HIS A 45 -8.61 4.85 -0.92
CA HIS A 45 -7.39 4.52 -0.17
C HIS A 45 -6.69 3.32 -0.80
N SER A 46 -5.41 3.18 -0.49
CA SER A 46 -4.46 2.17 -0.95
C SER A 46 -4.96 0.73 -0.85
N GLY A 47 -5.69 0.39 0.23
CA GLY A 47 -6.24 -0.94 0.47
C GLY A 47 -7.13 -1.48 -0.66
N ARG A 48 -7.88 -0.61 -1.35
CA ARG A 48 -8.77 -1.01 -2.47
C ARG A 48 -8.02 -1.62 -3.66
N TYR A 49 -6.72 -1.38 -3.77
CA TYR A 49 -5.90 -1.82 -4.89
C TYR A 49 -5.19 -3.15 -4.64
N SER A 50 -5.44 -3.84 -3.52
CA SER A 50 -4.75 -5.08 -3.14
C SER A 50 -4.83 -6.19 -4.21
N GLN A 51 -6.01 -6.45 -4.76
CA GLN A 51 -6.18 -7.47 -5.82
C GLN A 51 -5.46 -7.07 -7.11
N PHE A 52 -5.53 -5.80 -7.50
CA PHE A 52 -4.84 -5.29 -8.68
C PHE A 52 -3.32 -5.36 -8.53
N ALA A 53 -2.79 -4.99 -7.35
CA ALA A 53 -1.37 -5.10 -7.04
C ALA A 53 -0.87 -6.55 -7.12
N LYS A 54 -1.64 -7.51 -6.61
CA LYS A 54 -1.31 -8.95 -6.71
C LYS A 54 -1.23 -9.43 -8.16
N GLN A 55 -2.09 -8.93 -9.05
CA GLN A 55 -2.01 -9.25 -10.48
C GLN A 55 -0.71 -8.69 -11.11
N LEU A 56 -0.31 -7.47 -10.76
CA LEU A 56 0.94 -6.88 -11.23
C LEU A 56 2.18 -7.59 -10.68
N ASN A 57 2.15 -8.04 -9.43
CA ASN A 57 3.24 -8.84 -8.85
C ASN A 57 3.45 -10.16 -9.61
N SER A 58 2.39 -10.76 -10.18
CA SER A 58 2.54 -11.96 -11.03
C SER A 58 3.35 -11.71 -12.31
N SER A 59 3.54 -10.43 -12.68
CA SER A 59 4.40 -9.98 -13.77
C SER A 59 5.77 -9.46 -13.30
N ASN A 60 6.13 -9.74 -12.03
CA ASN A 60 7.35 -9.29 -11.33
C ASN A 60 7.51 -7.77 -11.23
N LEU A 61 6.40 -7.04 -11.09
CA LEU A 61 6.41 -5.62 -10.76
C LEU A 61 6.23 -5.46 -9.25
N GLY A 62 7.01 -4.57 -8.64
CA GLY A 62 6.78 -4.12 -7.27
C GLY A 62 5.76 -2.99 -7.27
N VAL A 63 4.75 -3.06 -6.42
CA VAL A 63 3.66 -2.07 -6.39
C VAL A 63 3.67 -1.32 -5.08
N TYR A 64 3.56 0.01 -5.14
CA TYR A 64 3.42 0.89 -3.99
C TYR A 64 2.14 1.72 -4.15
N ALA A 65 1.41 1.94 -3.07
CA ALA A 65 0.24 2.81 -3.03
C ALA A 65 0.28 3.66 -1.76
N MET A 66 0.11 4.97 -1.89
CA MET A 66 0.18 5.92 -0.79
C MET A 66 -1.19 6.52 -0.46
N ASP A 67 -1.48 6.72 0.82
CA ASP A 67 -2.69 7.42 1.27
C ASP A 67 -2.39 8.90 1.54
N TRP A 68 -3.07 9.77 0.80
CA TRP A 68 -2.87 11.21 0.88
C TRP A 68 -3.19 11.76 2.27
N ILE A 69 -2.33 12.68 2.73
CA ILE A 69 -2.51 13.43 3.97
C ILE A 69 -3.84 14.17 3.93
N GLY A 70 -4.65 13.98 4.96
CA GLY A 70 -5.95 14.63 5.11
C GLY A 70 -7.12 13.92 4.41
N MET A 71 -6.85 12.98 3.49
CA MET A 71 -7.92 12.25 2.79
C MET A 71 -8.28 10.94 3.49
N LYS A 72 -7.30 10.12 3.93
CA LYS A 72 -7.53 8.92 4.79
C LYS A 72 -6.34 8.51 5.68
N THR A 73 -5.50 9.42 6.14
CA THR A 73 -4.47 9.10 7.15
C THR A 73 -5.05 9.17 8.57
N LYS A 74 -5.93 8.24 8.93
CA LYS A 74 -6.08 7.91 10.36
C LYS A 74 -4.84 7.11 10.69
N TYR A 75 -3.92 7.74 11.41
CA TYR A 75 -2.75 7.10 12.00
C TYR A 75 -3.09 5.65 12.38
N CYS A 76 -2.31 4.71 11.84
CA CYS A 76 -2.33 3.33 12.30
C CYS A 76 -1.78 3.31 13.74
N PHE A 77 -2.58 3.81 14.70
CA PHE A 77 -2.38 3.56 16.10
C PHE A 77 -2.91 2.16 16.37
N PHE A 78 -2.01 1.30 16.81
CA PHE A 78 -2.36 0.12 17.56
C PHE A 78 -3.30 0.50 18.70
N HIS A 79 -4.24 -0.40 18.96
CA HIS A 79 -5.22 -0.43 20.06
C HIS A 79 -6.61 0.17 19.79
N TYR A 80 -7.57 -0.77 19.77
CA TYR A 80 -9.02 -0.63 19.77
C TYR A 80 -9.74 -0.32 18.45
N SER A 81 -10.21 -1.42 17.84
CA SER A 81 -11.57 -1.62 17.35
C SER A 81 -12.08 -0.82 16.15
N TYR A 82 -12.22 -1.59 15.06
CA TYR A 82 -13.13 -1.43 13.93
C TYR A 82 -12.94 -0.20 13.04
N TRP A 83 -12.33 -0.48 11.88
CA TRP A 83 -12.60 0.03 10.52
C TRP A 83 -11.29 0.01 9.71
N ILE A 84 -10.76 -1.20 9.53
CA ILE A 84 -9.85 -1.50 8.43
C ILE A 84 -10.38 -2.81 7.86
N ASP A 85 -11.24 -2.70 6.84
CA ASP A 85 -11.38 -3.82 5.91
C ASP A 85 -10.05 -3.93 5.17
N CYS A 86 -9.18 -4.78 5.74
CA CYS A 86 -8.04 -5.38 5.04
C CYS A 86 -8.53 -6.36 3.99
#